data_AF-A0A661R6N9-F1
#
_entry.id   AF-A0A661R6N9-F1
#
_cell.length_a   1.000
_cell.length_b   1.000
_cell.length_c   1.000
_cell.angle_alpha   90.00
_cell.angle_beta   90.00
_cell.angle_gamma   90.00
#
_symmetry.space_group_name_H-M   'P 1'
#
loop_
_entity.id
_entity.type
_entity.pdbx_description
1 polymer ?
#
loop_
_entity_poly.entity_id
_entity_poly.type
_entity_poly.pdbx_seq_one_letter_code
_entity_poly.pdbx_strand_id
1 'polypeptide(L)' 'MSRNSLSPKIIIIGGGVIGSSIAYHLAKNDAGVTLIEKKDLASGSSGACDGLVFMQSKKPGV' A
#
# COMPACT_ATOMS: atom_id res chain seq x y z
N MET A 1 -6.71 -23.82 -23.79
CA MET A 1 -6.39 -23.11 -22.52
C MET A 1 -6.46 -21.62 -22.79
N SER A 2 -7.24 -20.91 -21.98
CA SER A 2 -7.81 -19.59 -22.25
C SER A 2 -6.77 -18.47 -22.38
N ARG A 3 -7.12 -17.46 -23.18
CA ARG A 3 -6.36 -16.24 -23.49
C ARG A 3 -5.89 -15.54 -22.20
N ASN A 4 -4.60 -15.17 -22.14
CA ASN A 4 -4.07 -14.23 -21.16
C ASN A 4 -4.81 -12.89 -21.32
N SER A 5 -5.86 -12.67 -20.52
CA SER A 5 -6.33 -11.31 -20.27
C SER A 5 -5.22 -10.63 -19.48
N LEU A 6 -4.48 -9.74 -20.12
CA LEU A 6 -3.45 -8.91 -19.47
C LEU A 6 -4.15 -7.80 -18.67
N SER A 7 -4.95 -8.19 -17.67
CA SER A 7 -5.33 -7.25 -16.62
C SER A 7 -4.03 -6.72 -16.01
N PRO A 8 -3.84 -5.39 -15.87
CA PRO A 8 -2.60 -4.83 -15.34
C PRO A 8 -2.32 -5.47 -13.98
N LYS A 9 -1.18 -6.15 -13.87
CA LYS A 9 -0.71 -6.75 -12.62
C LYS A 9 -0.10 -5.64 -11.78
N ILE A 10 -0.85 -5.14 -10.79
CA ILE A 10 -0.35 -4.12 -9.89
C ILE A 10 0.32 -4.79 -8.69
N ILE A 11 1.62 -4.56 -8.53
CA ILE A 11 2.40 -5.08 -7.41
C ILE A 11 2.75 -3.92 -6.48
N ILE A 12 2.42 -4.08 -5.20
CA ILE A 12 2.69 -3.09 -4.16
C ILE A 12 3.72 -3.69 -3.21
N ILE A 13 4.86 -3.01 -3.05
CA ILE A 13 5.95 -3.45 -2.17
C ILE A 13 5.91 -2.58 -0.91
N GLY A 14 5.69 -3.21 0.24
CA GLY A 14 5.61 -2.57 1.55
C GLY A 14 4.18 -2.55 2.11
N GLY A 15 3.96 -3.30 3.19
CA GLY A 15 2.71 -3.44 3.92
C GLY A 15 2.50 -2.39 5.03
N GLY A 16 3.09 -1.20 4.88
CA GLY A 16 2.83 -0.05 5.74
C GLY A 16 1.48 0.62 5.44
N VAL A 17 1.15 1.70 6.14
CA VAL A 17 -0.14 2.42 6.00
C VAL A 17 -0.36 2.92 4.56
N ILE A 18 0.70 3.40 3.90
CA ILE A 18 0.61 3.90 2.52
C ILE A 18 0.36 2.77 1.53
N GLY A 19 1.17 1.70 1.58
CA GLY A 19 1.00 0.56 0.66
C GLY A 19 -0.33 -0.15 0.84
N SER A 20 -0.78 -0.32 2.09
CA SER A 20 -2.08 -0.91 2.41
C SER A 20 -3.25 -0.04 1.92
N SER A 21 -3.14 1.29 2.06
CA SER A 21 -4.14 2.23 1.54
C SER A 21 -4.24 2.15 0.01
N ILE A 22 -3.10 2.14 -0.70
CA ILE A 22 -3.06 1.99 -2.15
C ILE A 22 -3.73 0.66 -2.56
N ALA A 23 -3.38 -0.45 -1.91
CA ALA A 23 -3.95 -1.76 -2.20
C ALA A 23 -5.48 -1.76 -2.00
N TYR A 24 -5.95 -1.23 -0.87
CA TYR A 24 -7.38 -1.13 -0.56
C TYR A 24 -8.14 -0.33 -1.62
N HIS A 25 -7.67 0.87 -1.96
CA HIS A 25 -8.36 1.73 -2.92
C HIS A 25 -8.34 1.15 -4.34
N LEU A 26 -7.25 0.49 -4.76
CA LEU A 26 -7.19 -0.17 -6.06
C LEU A 26 -8.08 -1.42 -6.12
N ALA A 27 -8.04 -2.27 -5.09
CA ALA A 27 -8.92 -3.44 -5.01
C ALA A 27 -10.40 -3.05 -4.99
N LYS A 28 -10.75 -1.93 -4.33
CA LYS A 28 -12.10 -1.37 -4.33
C LYS A 28 -12.57 -0.90 -5.72
N ASN A 29 -11.65 -0.64 -6.64
CA ASN A 29 -11.94 -0.30 -8.05
C ASN A 29 -11.70 -1.49 -8.99
N ASP A 30 -11.89 -2.72 -8.49
CA ASP A 30 -11.77 -3.98 -9.25
C ASP A 30 -10.41 -4.23 -9.91
N ALA A 31 -9.35 -3.56 -9.43
CA ALA A 31 -8.01 -3.79 -9.91
C ALA A 31 -7.39 -5.05 -9.27
N GLY A 32 -6.75 -5.87 -10.09
CA GLY A 32 -5.96 -7.01 -9.63
C GLY A 32 -4.66 -6.57 -8.96
N VAL A 33 -4.63 -6.58 -7.63
CA VAL A 33 -3.48 -6.16 -6.83
C VAL A 33 -2.80 -7.33 -6.11
N THR A 34 -1.48 -7.27 -5.98
CA THR A 34 -0.70 -8.14 -5.09
C THR A 34 0.16 -7.27 -4.19
N LEU A 35 -0.05 -7.36 -2.87
CA LEU A 35 0.75 -6.66 -1.88
C LEU A 35 1.77 -7.62 -1.26
N ILE A 36 3.03 -7.20 -1.19
CA ILE A 36 4.15 -7.98 -0.65
C ILE A 36 4.80 -7.19 0.48
N GLU A 37 4.93 -7.82 1.64
CA GLU A 37 5.64 -7.30 2.81
C GLU A 37 6.70 -8.32 3.24
N LYS A 38 7.85 -7.83 3.72
CA LYS A 38 8.97 -8.67 4.15
C LYS A 38 8.69 -9.35 5.50
N LYS A 39 7.95 -8.69 6.39
CA LYS A 39 7.59 -9.17 7.73
C LYS A 39 6.05 -9.21 7.87
N ASP A 40 5.52 -8.82 9.03
CA ASP A 40 4.10 -8.59 9.22
C ASP A 40 3.67 -7.21 8.73
N LEU A 41 2.37 -7.06 8.44
CA LEU A 41 1.77 -5.77 8.11
C LEU A 41 2.05 -4.74 9.20
N ALA A 42 2.32 -3.51 8.77
CA ALA A 42 2.66 -2.40 9.65
C ALA A 42 3.90 -2.60 10.56
N SER A 43 4.71 -3.65 10.40
CA SER A 43 5.88 -3.92 11.27
C SER A 43 7.02 -2.89 11.23
N GLY A 44 6.94 -1.89 10.33
CA GLY A 44 7.87 -0.77 10.24
C GLY A 44 7.36 0.51 10.92
N SER A 45 7.66 1.67 10.32
CA SER A 45 7.27 2.98 10.86
C SER A 45 5.76 3.14 11.12
N SER A 46 4.90 2.44 10.37
CA SER A 46 3.45 2.55 10.53
C SER A 46 2.89 1.90 11.80
N GLY A 47 3.52 0.84 12.32
CA GLY A 47 3.11 0.20 13.57
C GLY A 47 3.90 0.70 14.77
N ALA A 48 5.03 1.37 14.55
CA ALA A 48 5.85 1.98 15.57
C ALA A 48 5.44 3.42 15.94
N CYS A 49 4.43 4.00 15.27
CA CYS A 49 3.95 5.35 15.55
C CYS A 49 2.74 5.36 16.49
N ASP A 50 2.46 6.51 17.11
CA ASP A 50 1.32 6.70 18.04
C ASP A 50 -0.07 6.69 17.35
N GLY A 51 -0.12 6.51 16.03
CA GLY A 51 -1.38 6.51 15.27
C GLY A 51 -2.06 7.88 15.12
N LEU A 52 -1.37 8.96 15.47
CA LEU A 52 -1.92 10.32 15.44
C LEU A 52 -1.92 10.91 14.02
N VAL A 53 -3.01 11.59 13.65
CA VAL A 53 -3.15 12.28 12.36
C VAL A 53 -3.09 13.79 12.59
N PHE A 54 -1.96 14.40 12.25
CA PHE A 54 -1.75 15.84 12.36
C PHE A 54 -1.56 16.47 10.98
N MET A 55 -1.96 17.73 10.86
CA MET A 55 -1.58 18.54 9.69
C MET A 55 -0.07 18.78 9.72
N GLN A 56 0.67 18.13 8.81
CA GLN A 56 2.11 18.30 8.68
C GLN A 56 2.42 19.69 8.10
N SER A 57 3.00 20.57 8.93
CA SER A 57 3.49 21.89 8.50
C SER A 57 4.88 21.85 7.84
N LYS A 58 5.48 20.66 7.76
CA LYS A 58 6.92 20.42 7.57
C LYS A 58 7.60 20.91 6.28
N LYS A 59 7.01 21.42 5.20
CA LYS A 59 7.69 21.53 3.87
C LYS A 59 8.33 20.19 3.39
N PRO A 60 7.72 19.51 2.40
CA PRO A 60 8.26 18.25 1.89
C PRO A 60 9.73 18.36 1.42
N GLY A 61 10.55 17.38 1.78
CA GLY A 61 11.90 17.20 1.21
C GLY A 61 13.03 18.09 1.73
N VAL A 62 12.79 18.92 2.75
CA VAL A 62 13.85 19.72 3.43
C VAL A 62 14.17 19.24 4.83
#